data_AF-A0A371ITP1-F1
#
_entry.id   AF-A0A371ITP1-F1
#
_cell.length_a   1.000
_cell.length_b   1.000
_cell.length_c   1.000
_cell.angle_alpha   90.00
_cell.angle_beta   90.00
_cell.angle_gamma   90.00
#
_symmetry.space_group_name_H-M   'P 1'
#
loop_
_entity.id
_entity.type
_entity.pdbx_description
1 polymer ?
#
loop_
_entity_poly.entity_id
_entity_poly.type
_entity_poly.pdbx_seq_one_letter_code
_entity_poly.pdbx_strand_id
1 'polypeptide(L)' 'MFIFILLISILTLIYFLSMVCIQFSHITNINLQFGMDVTKLYSDDNFKDNHHYINKLIKNSAMLLYKITNTFK' A
#
# COMPACT_ATOMS: atom_id res chain seq x y z
N MET A 1 14.05 -26.89 12.00
CA MET A 1 14.55 -25.78 11.16
C MET A 1 13.48 -25.26 10.18
N PHE A 2 12.80 -26.14 9.42
CA PHE A 2 11.73 -25.74 8.48
C PHE A 2 10.59 -24.91 9.13
N ILE A 3 10.12 -25.31 10.32
CA ILE A 3 9.07 -24.60 11.05
C ILE A 3 9.46 -23.14 11.35
N PHE A 4 10.72 -22.89 11.74
CA PHE A 4 11.21 -21.54 12.01
C PHE A 4 11.23 -20.65 10.76
N ILE A 5 11.62 -21.22 9.61
CA ILE A 5 11.61 -20.51 8.33
C ILE A 5 10.17 -20.13 7.94
N LEU A 6 9.22 -21.07 8.12
CA LEU A 6 7.80 -20.82 7.89
C LEU A 6 7.28 -19.69 8.77
N LEU A 7 7.63 -19.70 10.07
CA LEU A 7 7.20 -18.70 11.04
C LEU A 7 7.69 -17.30 10.67
N ILE A 8 8.97 -17.18 10.29
CA ILE A 8 9.57 -15.92 9.83
C ILE A 8 8.88 -15.45 8.54
N SER A 9 8.65 -16.35 7.58
CA SER A 9 7.97 -16.01 6.32
C SER A 9 6.56 -15.48 6.55
N ILE A 10 5.80 -16.10 7.46
CA ILE A 10 4.45 -15.64 7.81
C ILE A 10 4.52 -14.27 8.46
N LEU A 11 5.48 -14.04 9.38
CA LEU A 11 5.64 -12.75 10.04
C LEU A 11 5.98 -11.63 9.04
N THR A 12 6.86 -11.91 8.07
CA THR A 12 7.20 -10.95 7.01
C THR A 12 6.00 -10.65 6.11
N LEU A 13 5.19 -11.65 5.78
CA LEU A 13 3.96 -11.46 5.00
C LEU A 13 2.94 -10.60 5.76
N ILE A 14 2.73 -10.86 7.06
CA ILE A 14 1.84 -10.06 7.90
C ILE A 14 2.31 -8.62 7.98
N TYR A 15 3.63 -8.39 8.15
CA TYR A 15 4.20 -7.05 8.18
C TYR A 15 3.98 -6.31 6.86
N PHE A 16 4.23 -6.97 5.72
CA PHE A 16 3.99 -6.41 4.40
C PHE A 16 2.52 -6.04 4.21
N LEU A 17 1.60 -6.96 4.53
CA LEU A 17 0.17 -6.74 4.38
C LEU A 17 -0.34 -5.60 5.28
N SER A 18 0.17 -5.52 6.51
CA SER A 18 -0.17 -4.44 7.45
C SER A 18 0.22 -3.07 6.89
N MET A 19 1.40 -2.95 6.30
CA MET A 19 1.84 -1.71 5.65
C MET A 19 0.96 -1.33 4.45
N VAL A 20 0.55 -2.31 3.64
CA VAL A 20 -0.36 -2.08 2.50
C VAL A 20 -1.72 -1.56 3.00
N CYS A 21 -2.27 -2.17 4.05
CA CYS A 21 -3.54 -1.73 4.63
C CYS A 21 -3.47 -0.31 5.22
N ILE A 22 -2.38 0.04 5.90
CA ILE A 22 -2.17 1.40 6.42
C ILE A 22 -2.15 2.42 5.28
N GLN A 23 -1.40 2.14 4.21
CA GLN A 23 -1.34 3.02 3.05
C GLN A 23 -2.68 3.13 2.32
N PHE A 24 -3.41 2.03 2.18
CA PHE A 24 -4.76 2.03 1.60
C PHE A 24 -5.74 2.86 2.44
N SER A 25 -5.71 2.70 3.76
CA SER A 25 -6.54 3.49 4.68
C SER A 25 -6.20 4.97 4.59
N HIS A 26 -4.92 5.31 4.46
CA HIS A 26 -4.47 6.69 4.26
C HIS A 26 -5.01 7.29 2.96
N ILE A 27 -4.86 6.58 1.82
CA ILE A 27 -5.41 7.00 0.52
C ILE A 27 -6.92 7.19 0.58
N THR A 28 -7.63 6.24 1.19
CA THR A 28 -9.10 6.26 1.30
C THR A 28 -9.58 7.41 2.19
N ASN A 29 -8.89 7.67 3.31
CA ASN A 29 -9.22 8.79 4.20
C ASN A 29 -8.99 10.14 3.51
N ILE A 30 -7.90 10.30 2.75
CA ILE A 30 -7.69 11.51 1.93
C ILE A 30 -8.82 11.68 0.92
N ASN A 31 -9.24 10.62 0.24
CA ASN A 31 -10.35 10.70 -0.71
C ASN A 31 -11.66 11.15 -0.03
N LEU A 32 -11.95 10.61 1.15
CA LEU A 32 -13.15 10.97 1.92
C LEU A 32 -13.11 12.42 2.43
N GLN A 33 -11.94 12.90 2.85
CA GLN A 33 -11.80 14.26 3.40
C GLN A 33 -11.82 15.34 2.32
N PHE A 34 -11.20 15.09 1.17
CA PHE A 34 -11.02 16.12 0.14
C PHE A 34 -11.93 15.95 -1.08
N GLY A 35 -12.62 14.81 -1.23
CA GLY A 35 -13.46 14.52 -2.39
C GLY A 35 -12.70 14.58 -3.73
N MET A 36 -11.37 14.54 -3.66
CA MET A 36 -10.47 14.83 -4.77
C MET A 36 -9.82 13.54 -5.24
N ASP A 37 -9.59 13.43 -6.55
CA ASP A 37 -9.04 12.25 -7.21
C ASP A 37 -7.59 11.99 -6.75
N VAL A 38 -7.45 11.27 -5.61
CA VAL A 38 -6.19 10.99 -4.88
C VAL A 38 -5.16 10.30 -5.77
N THR A 39 -5.65 9.71 -6.86
CA THR A 39 -4.88 9.08 -7.92
C THR A 39 -3.82 10.01 -8.53
N LYS A 40 -4.08 11.33 -8.58
CA LYS A 40 -3.13 12.34 -9.08
C LYS A 40 -2.09 12.79 -8.06
N LEU A 41 -2.46 12.83 -6.77
CA LEU A 41 -1.53 13.19 -5.69
C LEU A 41 -0.45 12.12 -5.50
N TYR A 42 -0.86 10.85 -5.56
CA TYR A 42 0.07 9.73 -5.41
C TYR A 42 0.97 9.49 -6.63
N SER A 43 0.60 10.01 -7.81
CA SER A 43 1.46 9.92 -9.00
C SER A 43 2.64 10.89 -8.97
N ASP A 44 2.55 12.00 -8.24
CA ASP A 44 3.57 13.07 -8.24
C ASP A 44 4.66 12.82 -7.18
N ASP A 45 4.34 12.15 -6.07
CA ASP A 45 5.29 11.73 -5.03
C ASP A 45 6.21 10.55 -5.45
N ASN A 46 6.14 10.11 -6.71
CA ASN A 46 6.86 8.93 -7.22
C ASN A 46 8.35 9.17 -7.52
N PHE A 47 8.89 10.38 -7.35
CA PHE A 47 10.17 10.72 -7.97
C PHE A 47 11.36 11.04 -7.05
N LYS A 48 11.23 11.03 -5.72
CA LYS A 48 12.32 11.53 -4.85
C LYS A 48 12.97 10.61 -3.83
N ASP A 49 12.46 9.40 -3.55
CA ASP A 49 13.13 8.49 -2.60
C ASP A 49 13.49 7.14 -3.20
N ASN A 50 14.70 7.08 -3.74
CA ASN A 50 15.34 5.92 -4.36
C ASN A 50 15.75 4.80 -3.36
N HIS A 51 15.19 4.79 -2.15
CA HIS A 51 15.67 3.96 -1.03
C HIS A 51 14.76 2.83 -0.55
N HIS A 52 13.56 2.63 -1.12
CA HIS A 52 12.74 1.51 -0.68
C HIS A 52 11.89 0.88 -1.80
N TYR A 53 12.46 -0.12 -2.48
CA TYR A 53 11.72 -0.99 -3.41
C TYR A 53 10.47 -1.60 -2.75
N ILE A 54 10.58 -2.01 -1.49
CA ILE A 54 9.44 -2.53 -0.71
C ILE A 54 8.36 -1.46 -0.51
N ASN A 55 8.74 -0.20 -0.24
CA ASN A 55 7.76 0.88 -0.06
C ASN A 55 7.05 1.21 -1.38
N LYS A 56 7.76 1.15 -2.51
CA LYS A 56 7.13 1.28 -3.84
C LYS A 56 6.13 0.17 -4.11
N LEU A 57 6.46 -1.08 -3.76
CA LEU A 57 5.52 -2.21 -3.86
C LEU A 57 4.30 -2.04 -2.96
N ILE A 58 4.50 -1.59 -1.72
CA ILE A 58 3.41 -1.31 -0.77
C ILE A 58 2.48 -0.23 -1.33
N LYS A 59 3.04 0.89 -1.82
CA LYS A 59 2.25 1.98 -2.42
C LYS A 59 1.49 1.51 -3.66
N ASN A 60 2.15 0.81 -4.58
CA ASN A 60 1.49 0.30 -5.80
C ASN A 60 0.35 -0.66 -5.47
N SER A 61 0.56 -1.59 -4.54
CA SER A 61 -0.47 -2.56 -4.13
C SER A 61 -1.64 -1.88 -3.43
N ALA A 62 -1.38 -0.94 -2.51
CA ALA A 62 -2.43 -0.15 -1.87
C ALA A 62 -3.25 0.65 -2.90
N MET A 63 -2.58 1.24 -3.88
CA MET A 63 -3.24 2.01 -4.94
C MET A 63 -4.05 1.14 -5.90
N LEU A 64 -3.57 -0.06 -6.22
CA LEU A 64 -4.31 -1.04 -7.01
C LEU A 64 -5.56 -1.49 -6.24
N LEU A 65 -5.42 -1.78 -4.95
CA LEU A 65 -6.55 -2.13 -4.06
C LEU A 65 -7.59 -1.00 -4.02
N TYR A 66 -7.14 0.25 -3.94
CA TYR A 66 -7.98 1.44 -3.99
C TYR A 66 -8.72 1.58 -5.32
N LYS A 67 -8.03 1.42 -6.47
CA LYS A 67 -8.68 1.43 -7.78
C LYS A 67 -9.74 0.35 -7.92
N ILE A 68 -9.43 -0.88 -7.51
CA ILE A 68 -10.38 -2.00 -7.48
C ILE A 68 -11.59 -1.61 -6.64
N THR A 69 -11.38 -1.18 -5.40
CA THR A 69 -12.46 -0.82 -4.47
C THR A 69 -13.34 0.29 -5.04
N ASN A 70 -12.76 1.30 -5.68
CA ASN A 70 -13.51 2.40 -6.29
C ASN A 70 -14.19 2.01 -7.62
N THR A 71 -13.74 0.94 -8.30
CA THR A 71 -14.41 0.41 -9.49
C THR A 71 -15.64 -0.42 -9.13
N PHE A 72 -15.64 -1.04 -7.94
CA PHE A 72 -16.74 -1.85 -7.43
C PHE A 72 -17.76 -1.06 -6.59
N LYS A 73 -17.54 0.24 -6.38
CA LYS A 73 -18.42 1.14 -5.63
C LYS A 73 -19.29 1.96 -6.57
#